data_AF-A0A1H9XGR2-F1
#
_entry.id   AF-A0A1H9XGR2-F1
#
_cell.length_a   1.000
_cell.length_b   1.000
_cell.length_c   1.000
_cell.angle_alpha   90.00
_cell.angle_beta   90.00
_cell.angle_gamma   90.00
#
_symmetry.space_group_name_H-M   'P 1'
#
loop_
_entity.id
_entity.type
_entity.pdbx_description
1 polymer ?
#
loop_
_entity_poly.entity_id
_entity_poly.type
_entity_poly.pdbx_seq_one_letter_code
_entity_poly.pdbx_strand_id
1 'polypeptide(L)' 'MSIPEDMDSVLRSLPLRIGAYVPDDLIEDWFAPRTGMNPPSDTALEAAKTYGLRFECEFKYYPERREGVFWKWVPAI' A
#
# COMPACT_ATOMS: atom_id res chain seq x y z
N MET A 1 13.04 0.69 5.99
CA MET A 1 13.06 2.08 5.49
C MET A 1 11.79 2.77 6.00
N SER A 2 11.67 4.10 6.07
CA SER A 2 10.37 4.72 6.34
C SER A 2 9.61 4.94 5.03
N ILE A 3 8.27 4.99 5.09
CA ILE A 3 7.45 5.40 3.95
C ILE A 3 7.90 6.81 3.52
N PRO A 4 8.18 7.06 2.22
CA PRO A 4 8.52 8.39 1.73
C PRO A 4 7.37 9.39 1.92
N GLU A 5 7.68 10.64 2.29
CA GLU A 5 6.66 11.70 2.45
C GLU A 5 5.87 11.95 1.16
N ASP A 6 6.50 11.81 0.00
CA ASP A 6 5.84 11.95 -1.30
C ASP A 6 4.69 10.94 -1.48
N MET A 7 4.73 9.79 -0.79
CA MET A 7 3.67 8.79 -0.86
C MET A 7 2.36 9.29 -0.23
N ASP A 8 2.43 10.10 0.83
CA ASP A 8 1.25 10.77 1.40
C ASP A 8 0.60 11.66 0.34
N SER A 9 1.40 12.45 -0.39
CA SER A 9 0.92 13.33 -1.46
C SER A 9 0.30 12.54 -2.60
N VAL A 10 0.93 11.43 -3.02
CA VAL A 10 0.38 10.53 -4.06
C VAL A 10 -1.00 10.00 -3.66
N LEU A 11 -1.16 9.46 -2.45
CA LEU A 11 -2.44 8.89 -2.02
C LEU A 11 -3.52 9.95 -1.77
N ARG A 12 -3.15 11.14 -1.28
CA ARG A 12 -4.07 12.27 -1.15
C ARG A 12 -4.63 12.70 -2.50
N SER A 13 -3.78 12.78 -3.52
CA SER A 13 -4.13 13.26 -4.86
C SER A 13 -4.57 12.18 -5.84
N LEU A 14 -4.62 10.91 -5.42
CA LEU A 14 -4.95 9.80 -6.30
C LEU A 14 -6.36 9.94 -6.90
N PRO A 15 -6.50 9.97 -8.23
CA PRO A 15 -7.82 10.05 -8.87
C PRO A 15 -8.66 8.79 -8.63
N LEU A 16 -9.98 8.93 -8.72
CA LEU A 16 -10.89 7.79 -8.70
C LEU A 16 -10.57 6.84 -9.87
N ARG A 17 -10.73 5.53 -9.62
CA ARG A 17 -10.51 4.45 -10.61
C ARG A 17 -9.06 4.31 -11.10
N ILE A 18 -8.09 4.86 -10.38
CA ILE A 18 -6.64 4.66 -10.61
C ILE A 18 -6.02 4.03 -9.37
N GLY A 19 -4.94 3.27 -9.57
CA GLY A 19 -4.15 2.66 -8.50
C GLY A 19 -2.73 3.23 -8.40
N ALA A 20 -2.21 3.32 -7.18
CA ALA A 20 -0.79 3.51 -6.90
C ALA A 20 -0.17 2.15 -6.53
N TYR A 21 0.84 1.73 -7.28
CA TYR A 21 1.47 0.42 -7.17
C TYR A 21 2.76 0.52 -6.33
N VAL A 22 2.93 -0.40 -5.39
CA VAL A 22 4.13 -0.49 -4.53
C VAL A 22 4.68 -1.92 -4.61
N PRO A 23 5.93 -2.12 -5.04
CA PRO A 23 6.63 -3.40 -5.00
C PRO A 23 6.62 -4.09 -3.62
N ASP A 24 6.62 -5.42 -3.62
CA ASP A 24 6.54 -6.24 -2.40
C ASP A 24 7.68 -6.00 -1.39
N ASP A 25 8.91 -5.85 -1.88
CA ASP A 25 10.09 -5.51 -1.08
C ASP A 25 9.92 -4.18 -0.35
N LEU A 26 9.36 -3.16 -1.02
CA LEU A 26 9.06 -1.87 -0.42
C LEU A 26 7.93 -1.94 0.61
N ILE A 27 6.92 -2.80 0.41
CA ILE A 27 5.86 -3.01 1.40
C ILE A 27 6.44 -3.54 2.70
N GLU A 28 7.30 -4.56 2.65
CA GLU A 28 7.93 -5.08 3.85
C GLU A 28 8.84 -4.04 4.50
N ASP A 29 9.66 -3.37 3.69
CA ASP A 29 10.61 -2.38 4.17
C ASP A 29 9.94 -1.19 4.86
N TRP A 30 8.76 -0.78 4.39
CA TRP A 30 8.03 0.37 4.89
C TRP A 30 7.14 0.05 6.09
N PHE A 31 6.48 -1.11 6.07
CA PHE A 31 5.40 -1.42 7.01
C PHE A 31 5.76 -2.48 8.06
N ALA A 32 6.80 -3.29 7.81
CA ALA A 32 7.35 -4.22 8.80
C ALA A 32 8.89 -4.29 8.69
N PRO A 33 9.61 -3.17 8.86
CA PRO A 33 11.05 -3.16 8.71
C PRO A 33 11.73 -4.16 9.66
N ARG A 34 12.76 -4.86 9.16
CA ARG A 34 13.63 -5.84 9.87
C ARG A 34 13.10 -7.27 10.02
N THR A 35 11.95 -7.59 9.44
CA THR A 35 11.48 -8.97 9.33
C THR A 35 12.22 -9.76 8.24
N GLY A 36 12.68 -9.07 7.18
CA GLY A 36 13.43 -9.67 6.07
C GLY A 36 12.61 -10.65 5.21
N MET A 37 11.29 -10.52 5.22
CA MET A 37 10.38 -11.46 4.56
C MET A 37 10.17 -11.12 3.09
N ASN A 38 10.11 -12.16 2.25
CA ASN A 38 9.64 -12.09 0.87
C ASN A 38 8.91 -13.40 0.56
N PRO A 39 7.57 -13.40 0.39
CA PRO A 39 6.66 -12.25 0.27
C PRO A 39 6.46 -11.46 1.57
N PRO A 40 5.77 -10.30 1.52
CA PRO A 40 5.53 -9.45 2.69
C PRO A 40 4.75 -10.20 3.77
N SER A 41 5.07 -9.90 5.03
CA SER A 41 4.39 -10.49 6.18
C SER A 41 2.96 -9.97 6.32
N ASP A 42 2.08 -10.76 6.94
CA ASP A 42 0.70 -10.33 7.23
C ASP A 42 0.66 -9.03 8.04
N THR A 43 1.68 -8.80 8.89
CA THR A 43 1.84 -7.55 9.64
C THR A 43 2.09 -6.36 8.72
N ALA A 44 2.97 -6.50 7.72
CA ALA A 44 3.20 -5.46 6.73
C ALA A 44 1.94 -5.17 5.91
N LEU A 45 1.20 -6.22 5.51
CA LEU A 45 -0.03 -6.09 4.72
C LEU A 45 -1.13 -5.34 5.49
N GLU A 46 -1.35 -5.66 6.77
CA GLU A 46 -2.34 -4.98 7.60
C GLU A 46 -1.93 -3.54 7.94
N ALA A 47 -0.63 -3.29 8.12
CA ALA A 47 -0.11 -1.93 8.31
C ALA A 47 -0.25 -1.08 7.03
N ALA A 48 0.00 -1.66 5.85
CA ALA A 48 -0.24 -1.01 4.56
C ALA A 48 -1.72 -0.65 4.39
N LYS A 49 -2.63 -1.58 4.69
CA LYS A 49 -4.07 -1.34 4.68
C LYS A 49 -4.47 -0.19 5.60
N THR A 50 -3.99 -0.20 6.84
CA THR A 50 -4.25 0.86 7.82
C THR A 50 -3.72 2.22 7.36
N TYR A 51 -2.55 2.24 6.71
CA TYR A 51 -1.98 3.44 6.14
C TYR A 51 -2.84 4.01 5.00
N GLY A 52 -3.30 3.18 4.07
CA GLY A 52 -4.17 3.61 2.97
C GLY A 52 -5.47 4.26 3.44
N LEU A 53 -6.08 3.73 4.52
CA LEU A 53 -7.32 4.27 5.09
C LEU A 53 -7.20 5.74 5.54
N ARG A 54 -6.00 6.21 5.91
CA ARG A 54 -5.76 7.62 6.27
C ARG A 54 -6.00 8.59 5.11
N PHE A 55 -6.04 8.07 3.89
CA PHE A 55 -6.21 8.83 2.66
C PHE A 55 -7.43 8.38 1.87
N GLU A 56 -8.39 7.69 2.51
CA GLU A 56 -9.58 7.15 1.84
C GLU A 56 -9.24 6.16 0.71
N CYS A 57 -8.12 5.45 0.86
CA CYS A 57 -7.69 4.40 -0.05
C CYS A 57 -7.92 3.01 0.54
N GLU A 58 -8.39 2.10 -0.29
CA GLU A 58 -8.29 0.66 -0.05
C GLU A 58 -6.89 0.16 -0.44
N PHE A 59 -6.53 -1.02 0.07
CA PHE A 59 -5.27 -1.69 -0.26
C PHE A 59 -5.52 -3.17 -0.53
N LYS A 60 -4.80 -3.71 -1.52
CA LYS A 60 -4.71 -5.15 -1.75
C LYS A 60 -3.34 -5.53 -2.28
N TYR A 61 -2.86 -6.67 -1.78
CA TYR A 61 -1.68 -7.32 -2.29
C TYR A 61 -2.02 -8.33 -3.39
N TYR A 62 -1.23 -8.33 -4.46
CA TYR A 62 -1.34 -9.22 -5.61
C TYR A 62 -0.05 -10.06 -5.70
N PRO A 63 0.00 -11.25 -5.07
CA PRO A 63 1.19 -12.09 -5.04
C PRO A 63 1.73 -12.44 -6.42
N GLU A 64 0.85 -12.61 -7.40
CA GLU A 64 1.18 -12.94 -8.79
C GLU A 64 1.90 -11.81 -9.53
N ARG A 65 1.78 -10.57 -9.04
CA ARG A 65 2.46 -9.38 -9.55
C ARG A 65 3.56 -8.87 -8.63
N ARG A 66 3.66 -9.43 -7.42
CA ARG A 66 4.61 -9.03 -6.38
C ARG A 66 4.48 -7.53 -6.04
N GLU A 67 3.24 -7.07 -5.94
CA GLU A 67 2.91 -5.67 -5.67
C GLU A 67 1.67 -5.53 -4.80
N GLY A 68 1.64 -4.45 -4.01
CA GLY A 68 0.44 -3.96 -3.35
C GLY A 68 -0.08 -2.72 -4.07
N VAL A 69 -1.40 -2.59 -4.13
CA VAL A 69 -2.06 -1.51 -4.85
C VAL A 69 -2.96 -0.75 -3.90
N PHE A 70 -2.82 0.57 -3.90
CA PHE A 70 -3.73 1.50 -3.24
C PHE A 70 -4.68 2.12 -4.26
N TRP A 71 -5.98 2.20 -3.98
CA TRP A 71 -6.94 2.92 -4.82
C TRP A 71 -8.00 3.62 -3.98
N LYS A 72 -8.56 4.72 -4.48
CA LYS A 72 -9.64 5.43 -3.78
C LYS A 72 -10.89 4.56 -3.70
N TRP A 73 -11.49 4.52 -2.51
CA TRP A 73 -12.79 3.92 -2.34
C TRP A 73 -13.83 4.64 -3.21
N VAL A 74 -14.62 3.87 -3.96
CA VAL A 74 -15.76 4.37 -4.72
C VAL A 74 -16.97 3.57 -4.24
N PRO A 75 -17.97 4.20 -3.59
CA PRO A 75 -19.22 3.51 -3.33
C PRO A 75 -19.81 3.11 -4.69
N ALA A 76 -20.24 1.85 -4.80
CA ALA A 76 -21.00 1.43 -5.97
C ALA A 76 -22.19 2.39 -6.14
N ILE A 77 -22.25 3.09 -7.28
CA ILE A 77 -23.38 3.92 -7.68
C ILE A 77 -24.58 3.02 -7.96
#